data_AF-A0A0B3A7L6-F1
#
_entry.id   AF-A0A0B3A7L6-F1
#
_cell.length_a   1.000
_cell.length_b   1.000
_cell.length_c   1.000
_cell.angle_alpha   90.00
_cell.angle_beta   90.00
_cell.angle_gamma   90.00
#
_symmetry.space_group_name_H-M   'P 1'
#
loop_
_entity.id
_entity.type
_entity.pdbx_description
1 polymer ?
#
loop_
_entity_poly.entity_id
_entity_poly.type
_entity_poly.pdbx_seq_one_letter_code
_entity_poly.pdbx_strand_id
1 'polypeptide(L)' 'MGRARMYAKTREKYIRKMSDKSLIEKQYQEVPNKNITTSEVICKKCGFKARYKFFRCPECNEPQ' A
#
# COMPACT_ATOMS: atom_id res chain seq x y z
N MET A 1 -23.62 -6.40 42.33
CA MET A 1 -22.82 -7.13 41.30
C MET A 1 -21.34 -6.88 41.56
N GLY A 2 -20.59 -7.91 41.96
CA GLY A 2 -19.25 -7.78 42.57
C GLY A 2 -18.13 -7.33 41.62
N ARG A 3 -17.22 -6.51 42.14
CA ARG A 3 -16.08 -5.89 41.43
C ARG A 3 -15.21 -6.92 40.65
N ALA A 4 -15.07 -8.14 41.16
CA ALA A 4 -14.33 -9.23 40.49
C ALA A 4 -14.85 -9.57 39.08
N ARG A 5 -16.17 -9.46 38.85
CA ARG A 5 -16.77 -9.71 37.52
C ARG A 5 -16.44 -8.61 36.52
N MET A 6 -16.16 -7.38 36.98
CA MET A 6 -15.73 -6.29 36.10
C MET A 6 -14.29 -6.51 35.59
N TYR A 7 -13.37 -6.93 36.45
CA TYR A 7 -11.98 -7.20 36.07
C TYR A 7 -11.84 -8.38 35.09
N ALA A 8 -12.69 -9.41 35.22
CA ALA A 8 -12.74 -10.51 34.25
C ALA A 8 -13.15 -10.02 32.86
N LYS A 9 -14.24 -9.24 32.78
CA LYS A 9 -14.77 -8.71 31.51
C LYS A 9 -13.82 -7.76 30.80
N THR A 10 -13.07 -6.92 31.53
CA THR A 10 -12.08 -6.02 30.92
C THR A 10 -10.87 -6.78 30.40
N ARG A 11 -10.43 -7.83 31.10
CA ARG A 11 -9.33 -8.71 30.65
C ARG A 11 -9.68 -9.47 29.37
N GLU A 12 -10.89 -10.03 29.29
CA GLU A 12 -11.36 -10.74 28.09
C GLU A 12 -11.43 -9.82 26.85
N LYS A 13 -11.92 -8.57 27.04
CA LYS A 13 -11.94 -7.56 25.97
C LYS A 13 -10.54 -7.18 25.49
N TYR A 14 -9.58 -7.06 26.40
CA TYR A 14 -8.19 -6.72 26.06
C TYR A 14 -7.51 -7.84 25.23
N ILE A 15 -7.69 -9.09 25.64
CA ILE A 15 -7.13 -10.26 24.93
C ILE A 15 -7.68 -10.36 23.50
N ARG A 16 -9.00 -10.18 23.32
CA ARG A 16 -9.60 -10.17 21.97
C ARG A 16 -9.04 -9.05 21.08
N LYS A 17 -8.88 -7.84 21.62
CA LYS A 17 -8.34 -6.69 20.88
C LYS A 17 -6.87 -6.88 20.47
N MET A 18 -6.07 -7.54 21.31
CA MET A 18 -4.69 -7.91 20.96
C MET A 18 -4.62 -8.99 19.88
N SER A 19 -5.50 -10.00 19.93
CA SER A 19 -5.52 -11.07 18.92
C SER A 19 -5.91 -10.55 17.54
N ASP A 20 -6.85 -9.60 17.47
CA ASP A 20 -7.27 -8.95 16.22
C ASP A 20 -6.14 -8.10 15.62
N LYS A 21 -5.42 -7.33 16.45
CA LYS A 21 -4.24 -6.56 16.05
C LYS A 21 -3.12 -7.44 15.49
N SER A 22 -2.84 -8.57 16.15
CA SER A 22 -1.81 -9.50 15.70
C SER A 22 -2.15 -10.16 14.36
N LEU A 23 -3.44 -10.39 14.08
CA LEU A 23 -3.91 -10.90 12.80
C LEU A 23 -3.69 -9.88 11.66
N ILE A 24 -4.01 -8.61 11.95
CA ILE A 24 -3.82 -7.50 11.00
C ILE A 24 -2.34 -7.31 10.68
N GLU A 25 -1.45 -7.29 11.67
CA GLU A 25 0.00 -7.11 11.43
C GLU A 25 0.60 -8.22 10.58
N LYS A 26 0.17 -9.48 10.76
CA LYS A 26 0.60 -10.59 9.90
C LYS A 26 0.10 -10.44 8.47
N GLN A 27 -1.10 -9.90 8.27
CA GLN A 27 -1.68 -9.73 6.94
C GLN A 27 -1.04 -8.58 6.13
N TYR A 28 -0.44 -7.60 6.79
CA TYR A 28 0.31 -6.52 6.11
C TYR A 28 1.76 -6.88 5.76
N GLN A 29 2.27 -8.04 6.19
CA GLN A 29 3.66 -8.42 5.96
C GLN A 29 3.91 -9.07 4.58
N GLU A 30 2.86 -9.25 3.78
CA GLU A 30 2.94 -9.81 2.43
C GLU A 30 2.36 -8.84 1.39
N VAL A 31 2.82 -7.59 1.39
CA VAL A 31 2.84 -6.87 0.11
C VAL A 31 4.11 -7.34 -0.58
N PRO A 32 4.05 -8.26 -1.58
CA PRO A 32 5.20 -8.47 -2.43
C PRO A 32 5.54 -7.08 -2.95
N ASN A 33 6.75 -6.62 -2.65
CA ASN A 33 7.34 -5.46 -3.30
C ASN A 33 7.46 -5.84 -4.77
N LYS A 34 6.33 -5.75 -5.48
CA LYS A 34 6.27 -5.84 -6.93
C LYS A 34 7.19 -4.73 -7.35
N ASN A 35 8.38 -5.10 -7.80
CA ASN A 35 9.26 -4.27 -8.59
C ASN A 35 8.36 -3.39 -9.44
N ILE A 36 8.16 -2.15 -9.01
CA ILE A 36 7.42 -1.18 -9.79
C ILE A 36 8.43 -0.83 -10.86
N THR A 37 8.49 -1.66 -11.89
CA THR A 37 9.17 -1.32 -13.13
C THR A 37 8.35 -0.19 -13.70
N THR A 38 8.55 1.03 -13.21
CA THR A 38 8.14 2.23 -13.92
C THR A 38 8.95 2.19 -15.20
N SER A 39 8.37 1.59 -16.24
CA SER A 39 8.93 1.64 -17.59
C SER A 39 8.87 3.10 -18.02
N GLU A 40 9.95 3.81 -17.73
CA GLU A 40 10.12 5.20 -18.15
C GLU A 40 10.16 5.22 -19.68
N VAL A 41 9.17 5.90 -20.28
CA VAL A 41 9.09 6.10 -21.72
C VAL A 41 9.79 7.41 -22.04
N ILE A 42 10.79 7.34 -22.90
CA ILE A 42 11.57 8.52 -23.32
C ILE A 42 11.16 8.90 -24.74
N CYS A 43 10.91 10.19 -24.97
CA CYS A 43 10.68 10.73 -26.30
C CYS A 43 11.98 10.75 -27.10
N LYS A 44 12.01 10.05 -28.26
CA LYS A 44 13.22 9.97 -29.10
C LYS A 44 13.65 11.32 -29.69
N LYS A 45 12.73 12.27 -29.82
CA LYS A 45 13.00 13.57 -30.47
C LYS A 45 13.47 14.66 -29.50
N CYS A 46 12.80 14.80 -28.35
CA CYS A 46 13.08 15.86 -27.37
C CYS A 46 13.70 15.35 -26.07
N GLY A 47 13.79 14.02 -25.87
CA GLY A 47 14.32 13.44 -24.64
C GLY A 47 13.36 13.50 -23.44
N PHE A 48 12.10 13.92 -23.64
CA PHE A 48 11.11 13.97 -22.57
C PHE A 48 10.90 12.60 -21.92
N LYS A 49 11.03 12.54 -20.60
CA LYS A 49 10.86 11.30 -19.81
C LYS A 49 9.49 11.30 -19.16
N ALA A 50 8.68 10.29 -19.45
CA ALA A 50 7.40 10.08 -18.80
C ALA A 50 7.36 8.74 -18.09
N ARG A 51 6.64 8.69 -16.97
CA ARG A 51 6.35 7.44 -16.24
C ARG A 51 5.13 6.69 -16.80
N TYR A 52 4.53 7.22 -17.86
CA TYR A 52 3.35 6.66 -18.53
C TYR A 52 3.61 6.56 -20.03
N LYS A 53 2.92 5.64 -20.72
CA LYS A 53 2.97 5.54 -22.17
C LYS A 53 2.15 6.66 -22.79
N PHE A 54 2.74 7.40 -23.72
CA PHE A 54 2.10 8.49 -24.44
C PHE A 54 2.14 8.21 -25.94
N PHE A 55 1.02 8.45 -26.64
CA PHE A 55 0.97 8.32 -28.10
C PHE A 55 1.59 9.55 -28.79
N ARG A 56 1.43 10.74 -28.19
CA ARG A 56 2.12 11.96 -28.59
C ARG A 56 2.86 12.56 -27.42
N CYS A 57 4.08 13.04 -27.66
CA CYS A 57 4.89 13.69 -26.64
C CYS A 57 4.23 15.01 -26.20
N PRO A 58 4.02 15.26 -24.90
CA PRO A 58 3.41 16.53 -24.44
C PRO A 58 4.30 17.75 -24.72
N GLU A 59 5.62 17.57 -24.81
CA GLU A 59 6.57 18.67 -25.08
C GLU A 59 6.65 19.04 -26.55
N CYS A 60 6.80 18.06 -27.45
CA CYS A 60 7.04 18.30 -28.87
C CYS A 60 5.90 17.85 -29.80
N ASN A 61 4.81 17.33 -29.23
CA ASN A 61 3.61 16.83 -29.91
C ASN A 61 3.85 15.71 -30.95
N GLU A 62 5.02 15.08 -30.91
CA GLU A 62 5.41 14.04 -31.88
C GLU A 62 4.88 12.66 -31.50
N PRO A 63 4.52 11.83 -32.50
CA PRO A 63 4.10 10.46 -32.28
C PRO A 63 5.25 9.57 -31.77
N GLN A 64 4.95 8.63 -30.87
CA GLN A 64 5.92 7.77 -30.16
C GLN A 64 5.73 6.27 -30.39
#